data_AF-A0A377LQP0-F1
#
_entry.id   AF-A0A377LQP0-F1
#
_cell.length_a   1.000
_cell.length_b   1.000
_cell.length_c   1.000
_cell.angle_alpha   90.00
_cell.angle_beta   90.00
_cell.angle_gamma   90.00
#
_symmetry.space_group_name_H-M   'P 1'
#
loop_
_entity.id
_entity.type
_entity.pdbx_description
1 polymer ?
#
loop_
_entity_poly.entity_id
_entity_poly.type
_entity_poly.pdbx_seq_one_letter_code
_entity_poly.pdbx_strand_id
1 'polypeptide(L)'
;MKVPGLGLMLLPGKVGFVDENAWRFNPSYLPPQLASYFTRFGAPWTTLRETNLRLLLESAPKGFSPDWVQYQKNKGWRLQQEPPLVGGYDAIRVYLWVGMMNDNDPQKARLLARFRPMAATTTKQGVPPEKVNVVSGARTGNGPVGFSAAMLPFLQQRDAQAVQRQRVADHFPDNNAYYSYVLTLFGQGWDQHRFRFTTKGELIPDWGQECASSQ
;
A
#
# COMPACT_ATOMS: atom_id res chain seq x y z
N MET A 1 -3.00 -17.08 -10.47
CA MET A 1 -3.49 -18.40 -10.01
C MET A 1 -4.98 -18.33 -9.74
N LYS A 2 -5.78 -19.36 -10.06
CA LYS A 2 -7.22 -19.41 -9.68
C LYS A 2 -7.36 -20.00 -8.27
N VAL A 3 -7.90 -19.23 -7.34
CA VAL A 3 -8.10 -19.62 -5.93
C VAL A 3 -9.59 -19.80 -5.64
N PRO A 4 -10.03 -20.97 -5.14
CA PRO A 4 -11.44 -21.21 -4.81
C PRO A 4 -11.99 -20.19 -3.81
N GLY A 5 -13.11 -19.53 -4.15
CA GLY A 5 -13.75 -18.50 -3.33
C GLY A 5 -13.20 -17.07 -3.49
N LEU A 6 -12.03 -16.90 -4.12
CA LEU A 6 -11.50 -15.57 -4.47
C LEU A 6 -11.58 -15.27 -5.97
N GLY A 7 -11.19 -16.23 -6.82
CA GLY A 7 -10.98 -16.01 -8.25
C GLY A 7 -9.50 -15.94 -8.61
N LEU A 8 -9.14 -15.18 -9.64
CA LEU A 8 -7.74 -15.03 -10.05
C LEU A 8 -6.99 -14.13 -9.07
N MET A 9 -5.86 -14.60 -8.58
CA MET A 9 -4.98 -13.91 -7.62
C MET A 9 -3.54 -13.85 -8.14
N LEU A 10 -2.85 -12.74 -7.84
CA LEU A 10 -1.41 -12.59 -8.06
C LEU A 10 -0.66 -13.29 -6.92
N LEU A 11 0.23 -14.23 -7.27
CA LEU A 11 1.10 -14.85 -6.28
C LEU A 11 2.33 -13.97 -6.03
N PRO A 12 2.88 -13.95 -4.80
CA PRO A 12 4.09 -13.19 -4.48
C PRO A 12 5.34 -13.64 -5.24
N GLY A 13 5.34 -14.86 -5.78
CA GLY A 13 6.42 -15.39 -6.61
C GLY A 13 5.99 -16.66 -7.31
N LYS A 14 6.86 -17.20 -8.17
CA LYS A 14 6.56 -18.39 -8.99
C LYS A 14 6.40 -19.67 -8.15
N VAL A 15 7.15 -19.80 -7.05
CA VAL A 15 7.24 -21.00 -6.20
C VAL A 15 7.19 -20.59 -4.73
N GLY A 16 6.65 -21.44 -3.85
CA GLY A 16 6.72 -21.29 -2.38
C GLY A 16 5.54 -20.56 -1.72
N PHE A 17 4.48 -20.24 -2.46
CA PHE A 17 3.32 -19.49 -1.97
C PHE A 17 1.98 -20.24 -2.07
N VAL A 18 2.04 -21.52 -2.45
CA VAL A 18 0.88 -22.39 -2.64
C VAL A 18 1.17 -23.72 -1.95
N ASP A 19 0.31 -24.06 -0.99
CA ASP A 19 0.22 -25.39 -0.39
C ASP A 19 -1.06 -26.07 -0.89
N GLU A 20 -1.32 -27.33 -0.51
CA GLU A 20 -2.46 -28.13 -1.02
C GLU A 20 -3.82 -27.41 -0.93
N ASN A 21 -4.06 -26.68 0.16
CA ASN A 21 -5.34 -26.00 0.42
C ASN A 21 -5.16 -24.56 0.91
N ALA A 22 -3.98 -23.97 0.71
CA ALA A 22 -3.64 -22.65 1.21
C ALA A 22 -2.80 -21.84 0.23
N TRP A 23 -2.98 -20.52 0.25
CA TRP A 23 -2.24 -19.58 -0.57
C TRP A 23 -1.77 -18.41 0.28
N ARG A 24 -0.52 -18.02 0.14
CA ARG A 24 0.06 -16.88 0.84
C ARG A 24 0.16 -15.67 -0.10
N PHE A 25 -0.31 -14.52 0.37
CA PHE A 25 -0.34 -13.27 -0.38
C PHE A 25 0.36 -12.15 0.39
N ASN A 26 0.81 -11.14 -0.36
CA ASN A 26 1.35 -9.91 0.18
C ASN A 26 0.53 -8.73 -0.37
N PRO A 27 -0.28 -8.05 0.46
CA PRO A 27 -1.10 -6.90 0.04
C PRO A 27 -0.32 -5.76 -0.62
N SER A 28 0.98 -5.64 -0.37
CA SER A 28 1.80 -4.54 -0.89
C SER A 28 2.31 -4.73 -2.33
N TYR A 29 2.10 -5.92 -2.92
CA TYR A 29 2.75 -6.32 -4.18
C TYR A 29 2.08 -5.79 -5.45
N LEU A 30 0.78 -5.47 -5.40
CA LEU A 30 0.05 -4.95 -6.55
C LEU A 30 -0.62 -3.61 -6.20
N PRO A 31 0.03 -2.47 -6.52
CA PRO A 31 -0.57 -1.15 -6.38
C PRO A 31 -1.90 -1.05 -7.15
N PRO A 32 -2.97 -0.45 -6.61
CA PRO A 32 -4.26 -0.33 -7.29
C PRO A 32 -4.19 0.39 -8.65
N GLN A 33 -3.26 1.33 -8.82
CA GLN A 33 -3.00 2.04 -10.07
C GLN A 33 -2.47 1.08 -11.14
N LEU A 34 -1.51 0.22 -10.79
CA LEU A 34 -0.98 -0.79 -11.71
C LEU A 34 -2.05 -1.84 -12.05
N ALA A 35 -2.84 -2.26 -11.05
CA ALA A 35 -3.97 -3.16 -11.28
C ALA A 35 -4.97 -2.56 -12.30
N SER A 36 -5.26 -1.26 -12.18
CA SER A 36 -6.12 -0.53 -13.12
C SER A 36 -5.45 -0.33 -14.49
N TYR A 37 -4.15 -0.05 -14.54
CA TYR A 37 -3.42 0.07 -15.80
C TYR A 37 -3.47 -1.21 -16.62
N PHE A 38 -3.24 -2.36 -15.98
CA PHE A 38 -3.18 -3.64 -16.68
C PHE A 38 -4.53 -4.15 -17.20
N THR A 39 -5.67 -3.61 -16.74
CA THR A 39 -6.98 -4.05 -17.27
C THR A 39 -7.13 -3.79 -18.77
N ARG A 40 -6.33 -2.87 -19.35
CA ARG A 40 -6.28 -2.65 -20.81
C ARG A 40 -5.89 -3.89 -21.60
N PHE A 41 -5.22 -4.86 -20.97
CA PHE A 41 -4.78 -6.11 -21.59
C PHE A 41 -5.78 -7.27 -21.39
N GLY A 42 -6.98 -6.99 -20.86
CA GLY A 42 -8.02 -8.00 -20.67
C GLY A 42 -7.71 -8.99 -19.55
N ALA A 43 -8.14 -10.25 -19.70
CA ALA A 43 -7.87 -11.30 -18.73
C ALA A 43 -6.36 -11.65 -18.67
N PRO A 44 -5.78 -11.91 -17.48
CA PRO A 44 -6.42 -12.05 -16.18
C PRO A 44 -6.62 -10.73 -15.39
N TRP A 45 -6.19 -9.59 -15.95
CA TRP A 45 -6.02 -8.33 -15.23
C TRP A 45 -7.32 -7.68 -14.78
N THR A 46 -8.39 -7.80 -15.58
CA THR A 46 -9.73 -7.35 -15.19
C THR A 46 -10.21 -8.01 -13.90
N THR A 47 -10.04 -9.33 -13.76
CA THR A 47 -10.35 -10.04 -12.51
C THR A 47 -9.38 -9.68 -11.39
N LEU A 48 -8.08 -9.58 -11.68
CA LEU A 48 -7.06 -9.28 -10.68
C LEU A 48 -7.26 -7.92 -10.02
N ARG A 49 -7.76 -6.92 -10.75
CA ARG A 49 -8.10 -5.61 -10.15
C ARG A 49 -9.14 -5.74 -9.05
N GLU A 50 -10.20 -6.50 -9.28
CA GLU A 50 -11.29 -6.68 -8.32
C GLU A 50 -10.88 -7.59 -7.14
N THR A 51 -10.11 -8.65 -7.40
CA THR A 51 -9.64 -9.53 -6.31
C THR A 51 -8.52 -8.88 -5.49
N ASN A 52 -7.72 -7.99 -6.07
CA ASN A 52 -6.78 -7.15 -5.33
C ASN A 52 -7.50 -6.21 -4.37
N LEU A 53 -8.59 -5.57 -4.81
CA LEU A 53 -9.43 -4.76 -3.93
C LEU A 53 -9.97 -5.58 -2.75
N ARG A 54 -10.45 -6.80 -3.02
CA ARG A 54 -10.88 -7.74 -1.96
C ARG A 54 -9.75 -8.07 -0.99
N LEU A 55 -8.55 -8.39 -1.47
CA LEU A 55 -7.37 -8.64 -0.62
C LEU A 55 -7.11 -7.45 0.32
N LEU A 56 -7.04 -6.23 -0.22
CA LEU A 56 -6.76 -5.02 0.56
C LEU A 56 -7.84 -4.75 1.62
N LEU A 57 -9.11 -4.88 1.26
CA LEU A 57 -10.22 -4.59 2.17
C LEU A 57 -10.41 -5.71 3.22
N GLU A 58 -10.40 -6.97 2.80
CA GLU A 58 -10.81 -8.09 3.64
C GLU A 58 -9.69 -8.55 4.59
N SER A 59 -8.41 -8.30 4.27
CA SER A 59 -7.27 -8.72 5.10
C SER A 59 -6.93 -7.78 6.27
N ALA A 60 -7.59 -6.63 6.39
CA ALA A 60 -7.28 -5.58 7.36
C ALA A 60 -8.39 -5.34 8.40
N PRO A 61 -8.77 -6.33 9.24
CA PRO A 61 -9.96 -6.27 10.10
C PRO A 61 -10.02 -5.04 11.02
N LYS A 62 -8.89 -4.54 11.51
CA LYS A 62 -8.78 -3.31 12.32
C LYS A 62 -8.27 -2.08 11.55
N GLY A 63 -8.27 -2.14 10.22
CA GLY A 63 -7.81 -1.06 9.36
C GLY A 63 -6.29 -0.91 9.26
N PHE A 64 -5.55 -1.98 9.56
CA PHE A 64 -4.12 -2.11 9.32
C PHE A 64 -3.88 -3.27 8.36
N SER A 65 -3.18 -3.03 7.25
CA SER A 65 -2.82 -4.09 6.30
C SER A 65 -1.74 -4.99 6.89
N PRO A 66 -1.80 -6.31 6.67
CA PRO A 66 -0.69 -7.21 7.01
C PRO A 66 0.43 -7.13 5.97
N ASP A 67 1.65 -7.50 6.39
CA ASP A 67 2.77 -7.77 5.49
C ASP A 67 2.47 -9.02 4.65
N TRP A 68 1.95 -10.05 5.30
CA TRP A 68 1.59 -11.33 4.69
C TRP A 68 0.28 -11.83 5.25
N VAL A 69 -0.55 -12.42 4.38
CA VAL A 69 -1.81 -13.05 4.78
C VAL A 69 -2.02 -14.35 4.01
N GLN A 70 -2.50 -15.37 4.70
CA GLN A 70 -2.87 -16.64 4.08
C GLN A 70 -4.38 -16.69 3.81
N TYR A 71 -4.76 -17.30 2.71
CA TYR A 71 -6.12 -17.71 2.41
C TYR A 71 -6.20 -19.23 2.43
N GLN A 72 -7.22 -19.79 3.08
CA GLN A 72 -7.44 -21.24 3.16
C GLN A 72 -8.75 -21.62 2.46
N LYS A 73 -8.69 -22.67 1.64
CA LYS A 73 -9.85 -23.19 0.91
C LYS A 73 -11.02 -23.46 1.88
N ASN A 74 -12.21 -22.99 1.53
CA ASN A 74 -13.46 -23.12 2.31
C ASN A 74 -13.45 -22.47 3.71
N LYS A 75 -12.38 -21.75 4.09
CA LYS A 75 -12.26 -21.06 5.38
C LYS A 75 -12.03 -19.55 5.25
N GLY A 76 -11.51 -19.10 4.11
CA GLY A 76 -11.28 -17.68 3.86
C GLY A 76 -9.90 -17.20 4.35
N TRP A 77 -9.80 -15.90 4.65
CA TRP A 77 -8.59 -15.28 5.18
C TRP A 77 -8.25 -15.81 6.58
N ARG A 78 -7.00 -16.27 6.75
CA ARG A 78 -6.46 -16.73 8.03
C ARG A 78 -5.98 -15.51 8.83
N LEU A 79 -6.93 -14.84 9.47
CA LEU A 79 -6.64 -13.65 10.28
C LEU A 79 -6.21 -14.00 11.70
N GLN A 80 -6.63 -15.15 12.23
CA GLN A 80 -6.20 -15.64 13.55
C GLN A 80 -5.21 -16.79 13.36
N GLN A 81 -3.98 -16.60 13.82
CA GLN A 81 -2.88 -17.58 13.73
C GLN A 81 -1.76 -17.22 14.72
N GLU A 82 -0.85 -18.17 14.92
CA GLU A 82 0.38 -18.03 15.70
C GLU A 82 1.58 -18.33 14.78
N PRO A 83 2.55 -17.41 14.63
CA PRO A 83 2.61 -16.07 15.23
C PRO A 83 1.54 -15.11 14.65
N PRO A 84 1.16 -14.05 15.39
CA PRO A 84 0.14 -13.10 14.95
C PRO A 84 0.46 -12.40 13.63
N LEU A 85 -0.57 -12.00 12.87
CA LEU A 85 -0.38 -11.17 11.68
C LEU A 85 0.14 -9.79 12.08
N VAL A 86 1.25 -9.41 11.46
CA VAL A 86 1.88 -8.11 11.61
C VAL A 86 1.81 -7.36 10.29
N GLY A 87 1.55 -6.05 10.38
CA GLY A 87 1.85 -5.08 9.34
C GLY A 87 3.02 -4.22 9.77
N GLY A 88 4.04 -4.11 8.93
CA GLY A 88 5.24 -3.33 9.16
C GLY A 88 5.86 -2.90 7.84
N TYR A 89 7.05 -3.43 7.54
CA TYR A 89 7.89 -2.94 6.46
C TYR A 89 7.28 -3.20 5.08
N ASP A 90 6.64 -4.34 4.83
CA ASP A 90 5.95 -4.55 3.55
C ASP A 90 4.68 -3.71 3.47
N ALA A 91 3.85 -3.79 4.51
CA ALA A 91 2.50 -3.24 4.56
C ALA A 91 2.48 -1.71 4.52
N ILE A 92 3.54 -1.01 4.94
CA ILE A 92 3.61 0.45 4.84
C ILE A 92 3.35 0.94 3.40
N ARG A 93 3.75 0.15 2.39
CA ARG A 93 3.55 0.47 0.98
C ARG A 93 2.08 0.42 0.57
N VAL A 94 1.22 -0.32 1.27
CA VAL A 94 -0.22 -0.33 0.98
C VAL A 94 -0.81 1.07 1.15
N TYR A 95 -0.48 1.74 2.25
CA TYR A 95 -0.97 3.10 2.50
C TYR A 95 -0.40 4.09 1.50
N LEU A 96 0.89 3.97 1.17
CA LEU A 96 1.55 4.73 0.10
C LEU A 96 0.80 4.58 -1.23
N TRP A 97 0.56 3.35 -1.68
CA TRP A 97 -0.17 3.08 -2.93
C TRP A 97 -1.58 3.65 -2.88
N VAL A 98 -2.33 3.43 -1.80
CA VAL A 98 -3.70 3.98 -1.65
C VAL A 98 -3.71 5.51 -1.70
N GLY A 99 -2.74 6.16 -1.04
CA GLY A 99 -2.61 7.62 -1.04
C GLY A 99 -2.38 8.20 -2.44
N MET A 100 -1.59 7.50 -3.26
CA MET A 100 -1.26 7.92 -4.63
C MET A 100 -2.33 7.57 -5.66
N MET A 101 -3.48 7.00 -5.26
CA MET A 101 -4.57 6.75 -6.22
C MET A 101 -5.14 8.08 -6.71
N ASN A 102 -5.65 8.11 -7.94
CA ASN A 102 -6.40 9.27 -8.41
C ASN A 102 -7.68 9.45 -7.57
N ASP A 103 -8.05 10.68 -7.21
CA ASP A 103 -9.23 10.94 -6.37
C ASP A 103 -10.55 10.53 -7.03
N ASN A 104 -10.58 10.50 -8.37
CA ASN A 104 -11.74 10.04 -9.14
C ASN A 104 -11.79 8.51 -9.30
N ASP A 105 -10.84 7.75 -8.74
CA ASP A 105 -10.93 6.30 -8.71
C ASP A 105 -11.96 5.85 -7.64
N PRO A 106 -13.05 5.15 -8.02
CA PRO A 106 -14.10 4.76 -7.08
C PRO A 106 -13.61 3.80 -5.97
N GLN A 107 -12.47 3.13 -6.15
CA GLN A 107 -11.90 2.26 -5.12
C GLN A 107 -11.17 3.05 -4.02
N LYS A 108 -10.65 4.25 -4.32
CA LYS A 108 -9.82 5.03 -3.38
C LYS A 108 -10.57 5.36 -2.08
N ALA A 109 -11.79 5.87 -2.18
CA ALA A 109 -12.59 6.26 -1.02
C ALA A 109 -12.83 5.09 -0.06
N ARG A 110 -13.12 3.90 -0.60
CA ARG A 110 -13.33 2.67 0.19
C ARG A 110 -12.05 2.23 0.91
N LEU A 111 -10.90 2.32 0.23
CA LEU A 111 -9.61 1.97 0.79
C LEU A 111 -9.15 2.97 1.87
N LEU A 112 -9.28 4.27 1.64
CA LEU A 112 -9.02 5.30 2.65
C LEU A 112 -9.90 5.11 3.89
N ALA A 113 -11.19 4.83 3.71
CA ALA A 113 -12.10 4.54 4.82
C ALA A 113 -11.66 3.30 5.61
N ARG A 114 -11.26 2.22 4.92
CA ARG A 114 -10.78 0.99 5.56
C ARG A 114 -9.51 1.22 6.37
N PHE A 115 -8.56 1.97 5.84
CA PHE A 115 -7.24 2.19 6.44
C PHE A 115 -7.14 3.44 7.31
N ARG A 116 -8.26 4.14 7.55
CA ARG A 116 -8.35 5.30 8.44
C ARG A 116 -7.65 5.12 9.81
N PRO A 117 -7.67 3.93 10.46
CA PRO A 117 -6.95 3.72 11.72
C PRO A 117 -5.43 3.97 11.64
N MET A 118 -4.78 3.69 10.51
CA MET A 118 -3.36 4.04 10.31
C MET A 118 -3.17 5.55 10.31
N ALA A 119 -3.97 6.29 9.53
CA ALA A 119 -3.91 7.76 9.48
C ALA A 119 -4.17 8.39 10.86
N ALA A 120 -5.20 7.91 11.57
CA ALA A 120 -5.54 8.38 12.91
C ALA A 120 -4.42 8.10 13.93
N THR A 121 -3.77 6.94 13.84
CA THR A 121 -2.64 6.58 14.71
C THR A 121 -1.45 7.50 14.45
N THR A 122 -1.05 7.69 13.19
CA THR A 122 0.06 8.57 12.82
C THR A 122 -0.22 10.03 13.22
N THR A 123 -1.46 10.50 13.01
CA THR A 123 -1.86 11.86 13.42
C THR A 123 -1.76 12.04 14.92
N LYS A 124 -2.28 11.09 15.70
CA LYS A 124 -2.27 11.17 17.17
C LYS A 124 -0.87 11.09 17.77
N GLN A 125 -0.01 10.25 17.22
CA GLN A 125 1.33 10.00 17.77
C GLN A 125 2.42 10.90 17.17
N GLY A 126 2.10 11.63 16.10
CA GLY A 126 3.08 12.41 15.33
C GLY A 126 4.05 11.57 14.49
N VAL A 127 3.98 10.23 14.56
CA VAL A 127 4.86 9.30 13.86
C VAL A 127 4.10 8.00 13.54
N PRO A 128 4.31 7.38 12.36
CA PRO A 128 3.75 6.06 12.07
C PRO A 128 4.39 4.99 12.97
N PRO A 129 3.63 3.96 13.39
CA PRO A 129 4.17 2.84 14.15
C PRO A 129 5.11 1.99 13.29
N GLU A 130 6.09 1.32 13.90
CA GLU A 130 6.97 0.39 13.17
C GLU A 130 6.24 -0.91 12.82
N LYS A 131 5.52 -1.46 13.79
CA LYS A 131 4.74 -2.69 13.64
C LYS A 131 3.36 -2.53 14.24
N VAL A 132 2.38 -3.18 13.63
CA VAL A 132 1.01 -3.28 14.12
C VAL A 132 0.53 -4.71 14.05
N ASN A 133 -0.01 -5.24 15.15
CA ASN A 133 -0.80 -6.46 15.11
C ASN A 133 -2.12 -6.16 14.40
N VAL A 134 -2.35 -6.85 13.27
CA VAL A 134 -3.44 -6.56 12.33
C VAL A 134 -4.82 -6.85 12.90
N VAL A 135 -4.90 -7.77 13.87
CA VAL A 135 -6.17 -8.23 14.47
C VAL A 135 -6.52 -7.44 15.73
N SER A 136 -5.54 -7.13 16.58
CA SER A 136 -5.78 -6.39 17.82
C SER A 136 -5.64 -4.87 17.63
N GLY A 137 -4.89 -4.43 16.61
CA GLY A 137 -4.48 -3.04 16.44
C GLY A 137 -3.40 -2.58 17.42
N ALA A 138 -2.81 -3.50 18.20
CA ALA A 138 -1.69 -3.18 19.08
C ALA A 138 -0.49 -2.74 18.24
N ARG A 139 0.15 -1.63 18.62
CA ARG A 139 1.26 -1.02 17.88
C ARG A 139 2.53 -1.06 18.73
N THR A 140 3.67 -1.24 18.09
CA THR A 140 4.97 -1.26 18.76
C THR A 140 5.99 -0.51 17.91
N GLY A 141 6.86 0.26 18.58
CA GLY A 141 7.94 1.00 17.94
C GLY A 141 7.48 2.19 17.09
N ASN A 142 8.44 3.03 16.74
CA ASN A 142 8.25 4.14 15.81
C ASN A 142 8.88 3.75 14.48
N GLY A 143 8.12 3.85 13.39
CA GLY A 143 8.61 3.51 12.06
C GLY A 143 9.75 4.42 11.61
N PRO A 144 10.67 3.94 10.76
CA PRO A 144 11.78 4.76 10.25
C PRO A 144 11.27 5.95 9.40
N VAL A 145 12.15 6.86 9.00
CA VAL A 145 11.77 8.05 8.22
C VAL A 145 11.04 7.70 6.92
N GLY A 146 11.40 6.58 6.27
CA GLY A 146 10.70 6.10 5.08
C GLY A 146 9.21 5.83 5.31
N PHE A 147 8.80 5.46 6.53
CA PHE A 147 7.39 5.29 6.85
C PHE A 147 6.67 6.64 6.89
N SER A 148 7.32 7.69 7.40
CA SER A 148 6.75 9.04 7.35
C SER A 148 6.60 9.53 5.91
N ALA A 149 7.58 9.28 5.04
CA ALA A 149 7.46 9.60 3.63
C ALA A 149 6.32 8.83 2.96
N ALA A 150 6.19 7.51 3.21
CA ALA A 150 5.11 6.69 2.70
C ALA A 150 3.71 7.17 3.12
N MET A 151 3.61 7.86 4.27
CA MET A 151 2.37 8.42 4.78
C MET A 151 1.98 9.77 4.15
N LEU A 152 2.89 10.49 3.51
CA LEU A 152 2.62 11.80 2.89
C LEU A 152 1.44 11.77 1.90
N PRO A 153 1.39 10.87 0.90
CA PRO A 153 0.24 10.78 0.00
C PRO A 153 -1.03 10.23 0.67
N PHE A 154 -0.89 9.50 1.78
CA PHE A 154 -2.01 8.80 2.42
C PHE A 154 -2.76 9.66 3.44
N LEU A 155 -2.06 10.48 4.22
CA LEU A 155 -2.69 11.39 5.18
C LEU A 155 -3.50 12.43 4.42
N GLN A 156 -4.76 12.64 4.80
CA GLN A 156 -5.64 13.63 4.16
C GLN A 156 -5.69 14.97 4.93
N GLN A 157 -5.23 14.98 6.18
CA GLN A 157 -5.20 16.18 7.02
C GLN A 157 -3.87 16.93 6.83
N ARG A 158 -3.95 18.24 6.57
CA ARG A 158 -2.79 19.08 6.24
C ARG A 158 -1.77 19.16 7.38
N ASP A 159 -2.22 19.30 8.62
CA ASP A 159 -1.32 19.38 9.78
C ASP A 159 -0.57 18.06 10.00
N ALA A 160 -1.29 16.93 9.90
CA ALA A 160 -0.67 15.61 10.00
C ALA A 160 0.35 15.37 8.88
N GLN A 161 0.05 15.77 7.64
CA GLN A 161 1.01 15.74 6.52
C GLN A 161 2.22 16.61 6.82
N ALA A 162 2.03 17.84 7.34
CA ALA A 162 3.11 18.77 7.64
C ALA A 162 4.07 18.22 8.70
N VAL A 163 3.55 17.58 9.76
CA VAL A 163 4.39 16.89 10.76
C VAL A 163 5.24 15.79 10.11
N GLN A 164 4.65 14.97 9.23
CA GLN A 164 5.43 13.92 8.54
C GLN A 164 6.44 14.51 7.55
N ARG A 165 6.08 15.60 6.86
CA ARG A 165 6.98 16.31 5.94
C ARG A 165 8.18 16.88 6.66
N GLN A 166 7.96 17.50 7.83
CA GLN A 166 9.03 18.01 8.68
C GLN A 166 9.97 16.88 9.11
N ARG A 167 9.41 15.76 9.60
CA ARG A 167 10.23 14.59 9.97
C ARG A 167 11.08 14.04 8.82
N VAL A 168 10.54 14.04 7.60
CA VAL A 168 11.29 13.61 6.39
C VAL A 168 12.38 14.61 6.02
N ALA A 169 12.14 15.91 6.18
CA ALA A 169 13.15 16.93 5.92
C ALA A 169 14.30 16.88 6.94
N ASP A 170 13.98 16.75 8.23
CA ASP A 170 14.97 16.77 9.31
C ASP A 170 15.80 15.48 9.40
N HIS A 171 15.24 14.36 8.92
CA HIS A 171 15.85 13.04 8.99
C HIS A 171 15.93 12.36 7.63
N PHE A 172 16.20 13.13 6.57
CA PHE A 172 16.30 12.59 5.21
C PHE A 172 17.26 11.38 5.18
N PRO A 173 16.87 10.25 4.55
CA PRO A 173 17.66 9.02 4.61
C PRO A 173 19.06 9.18 4.02
N ASP A 174 20.06 8.66 4.72
CA ASP A 174 21.43 8.61 4.25
C ASP A 174 21.65 7.51 3.18
N ASN A 175 22.89 7.43 2.67
CA ASN A 175 23.26 6.48 1.62
C ASN A 175 23.23 5.01 2.06
N ASN A 176 23.18 4.71 3.37
CA ASN A 176 23.11 3.36 3.92
C ASN A 176 21.65 2.94 4.23
N ALA A 177 20.69 3.85 4.08
CA ALA A 177 19.28 3.63 4.40
C ALA A 177 18.42 3.30 3.17
N TYR A 178 18.87 2.35 2.31
CA TYR A 178 18.23 2.00 1.02
C TYR A 178 16.69 1.92 1.09
N TYR A 179 16.14 1.18 2.05
CA TYR A 179 14.69 0.99 2.13
C TYR A 179 13.94 2.30 2.42
N SER A 180 14.44 3.09 3.38
CA SER A 180 13.87 4.40 3.69
C SER A 180 14.03 5.36 2.51
N TYR A 181 15.14 5.29 1.80
CA TYR A 181 15.41 6.11 0.62
C TYR A 181 14.40 5.84 -0.50
N VAL A 182 14.16 4.57 -0.83
CA VAL A 182 13.17 4.20 -1.86
C VAL A 182 11.76 4.65 -1.47
N LEU A 183 11.34 4.44 -0.21
CA LEU A 183 10.04 4.95 0.26
C LEU A 183 9.97 6.49 0.19
N THR A 184 11.09 7.17 0.41
CA THR A 184 11.18 8.63 0.33
C THR A 184 11.05 9.13 -1.11
N LEU A 185 11.71 8.47 -2.08
CA LEU A 185 11.55 8.78 -3.50
C LEU A 185 10.08 8.71 -3.94
N PHE A 186 9.35 7.67 -3.54
CA PHE A 186 7.92 7.57 -3.85
C PHE A 186 7.07 8.59 -3.09
N GLY A 187 7.17 8.59 -1.76
CA GLY A 187 6.28 9.36 -0.90
C GLY A 187 6.50 10.87 -0.98
N GLN A 188 7.76 11.30 -0.81
CA GLN A 188 8.12 12.72 -0.93
C GLN A 188 8.09 13.18 -2.39
N GLY A 189 8.48 12.33 -3.34
CA GLY A 189 8.34 12.65 -4.77
C GLY A 189 6.88 12.92 -5.15
N TRP A 190 5.93 12.12 -4.63
CA TRP A 190 4.52 12.41 -4.79
C TRP A 190 4.11 13.73 -4.11
N ASP A 191 4.51 13.96 -2.86
CA ASP A 191 4.21 15.20 -2.14
C ASP A 191 4.71 16.45 -2.90
N GLN A 192 5.87 16.34 -3.56
CA GLN A 192 6.49 17.37 -4.39
C GLN A 192 6.01 17.40 -5.85
N HIS A 193 4.93 16.70 -6.19
CA HIS A 193 4.35 16.67 -7.54
C HIS A 193 5.25 16.12 -8.66
N ARG A 194 6.30 15.35 -8.33
CA ARG A 194 7.21 14.76 -9.35
C ARG A 194 6.53 13.81 -10.33
N PHE A 195 5.44 13.19 -9.92
CA PHE A 195 4.60 12.35 -10.78
C PHE A 195 3.18 12.22 -10.21
N ARG A 196 2.21 11.91 -11.07
CA ARG A 196 0.82 11.57 -10.74
C ARG A 196 0.38 10.31 -11.50
N PHE A 197 -0.81 9.80 -11.16
CA PHE A 197 -1.45 8.72 -11.92
C PHE A 197 -2.82 9.17 -12.43
N THR A 198 -3.14 8.80 -13.68
CA THR A 198 -4.50 8.94 -14.22
C THR A 198 -5.46 7.98 -13.53
N THR A 199 -6.76 8.14 -13.73
CA THR A 199 -7.78 7.14 -13.30
C THR A 199 -7.60 5.77 -13.95
N LYS A 200 -6.88 5.70 -15.07
CA LYS A 200 -6.52 4.45 -15.76
C LYS A 200 -5.15 3.91 -15.35
N GLY A 201 -4.53 4.48 -14.32
CA GLY A 201 -3.24 4.03 -13.80
C GLY A 201 -2.02 4.39 -14.64
N GLU A 202 -2.17 5.28 -15.63
CA GLU A 202 -1.03 5.77 -16.44
C GLU A 202 -0.22 6.79 -15.65
N LEU A 203 1.09 6.80 -15.86
CA LEU A 203 1.99 7.79 -15.28
C LEU A 203 1.77 9.16 -15.93
N ILE A 204 1.64 10.19 -15.10
CA ILE A 204 1.70 11.60 -15.49
C ILE A 204 2.99 12.14 -14.88
N PRO A 205 4.10 12.19 -15.62
CA PRO A 205 5.34 12.74 -15.11
C PRO A 205 5.30 14.27 -15.04
N ASP A 206 6.02 14.86 -14.09
CA ASP A 206 6.39 16.28 -14.14
C ASP A 206 7.86 16.39 -14.58
N TRP A 207 8.06 16.51 -15.89
CA TRP A 207 9.39 16.64 -16.51
C TRP A 207 9.80 18.10 -16.75
N GLY A 208 9.03 19.07 -16.26
CA GLY A 208 9.20 20.48 -16.64
C GLY A 208 8.85 20.75 -18.12
N GLN A 209 9.03 21.99 -18.56
CA GLN A 209 8.62 22.43 -19.92
C GLN A 209 9.49 21.89 -21.06
N GLU A 210 10.61 21.21 -20.78
CA GLU A 210 11.56 20.78 -21.83
C GLU A 210 11.08 19.56 -22.65
N CYS A 211 10.03 18.85 -22.22
CA CYS A 211 9.49 17.70 -22.96
C CYS A 211 8.27 18.03 -23.85
N ALA A 212 7.94 19.31 -24.06
CA ALA A 212 6.79 19.72 -24.86
C ALA A 212 7.04 19.81 -26.38
N SER A 213 8.23 19.45 -26.88
CA SER A 213 8.51 19.51 -28.32
C SER A 213 9.48 18.43 -28.79
N SER A 214 8.93 17.42 -29.45
CA SER A 214 9.52 16.92 -30.71
C SER A 214 8.50 17.24 -31.80
N GLN A 215 8.86 18.19 -32.68
CA GLN A 215 8.15 18.43 -33.94
C GLN A 215 8.21 17.19 -34.83
#